data_AF-A0A958KDA8-F1
#
_entry.id   AF-A0A958KDA8-F1
#
_cell.length_a   1.000
_cell.length_b   1.000
_cell.length_c   1.000
_cell.angle_alpha   90.00
_cell.angle_beta   90.00
_cell.angle_gamma   90.00
#
_symmetry.space_group_name_H-M   'P 1'
#
loop_
_entity.id
_entity.type
_entity.pdbx_description
1 polymer ?
#
loop_
_entity_poly.entity_id
_entity_poly.type
_entity_poly.pdbx_seq_one_letter_code
_entity_poly.pdbx_strand_id
1 'polypeptide(L)'
;MVTRILAAKLAKSTKSLLLLEPRQVGKATLIGSLNPDLIIDMADEMEYLTHSSDPAEIRRLIERNEPKTVFIYEVQRLPRILNTVQSIVDNRTSTPLQMVYNIH
;
A
#
# COMPACT_ATOMS: atom_id res chain seq x y z
N MET A 1 4.36 -6.55 -25.69
CA MET A 1 4.74 -6.22 -24.29
C MET A 1 4.48 -4.74 -24.08
N VAL A 2 3.66 -4.35 -23.10
CA VAL A 2 3.32 -2.93 -22.87
C VAL A 2 4.39 -2.28 -21.98
N THR A 3 5.02 -1.21 -22.45
CA THR A 3 6.03 -0.47 -21.71
C THR A 3 5.41 0.27 -20.53
N ARG A 4 5.81 -0.06 -19.30
CA ARG A 4 5.29 0.55 -18.05
C ARG A 4 6.08 1.82 -17.71
N ILE A 5 5.70 2.94 -18.31
CA ILE A 5 6.37 4.24 -18.16
C ILE A 5 6.45 4.69 -16.68
N LEU A 6 5.44 4.35 -15.88
CA LEU A 6 5.35 4.78 -14.49
C LEU A 6 6.21 3.93 -13.52
N ALA A 7 6.50 2.67 -13.83
CA ALA A 7 7.18 1.77 -12.89
C ALA A 7 8.55 2.32 -12.46
N ALA A 8 9.37 2.76 -13.42
CA ALA A 8 10.69 3.32 -13.14
C ALA A 8 10.64 4.66 -12.39
N LYS A 9 9.57 5.45 -12.56
CA LYS A 9 9.37 6.71 -11.83
C LYS A 9 8.90 6.45 -10.39
N LEU A 10 7.99 5.50 -10.21
CA LEU A 10 7.44 5.14 -8.90
C LEU A 10 8.50 4.52 -7.99
N ALA A 11 9.32 3.60 -8.53
CA ALA A 11 10.40 2.96 -7.79
C ALA A 11 11.49 3.92 -7.28
N LYS A 12 11.61 5.12 -7.88
CA LYS A 12 12.56 6.16 -7.47
C LYS A 12 11.94 7.21 -6.54
N SER A 13 10.64 7.12 -6.28
CA SER A 13 9.89 8.10 -5.50
C SER A 13 9.69 7.61 -4.08
N THR A 14 9.86 8.51 -3.11
CA THR A 14 9.47 8.26 -1.71
C THR A 14 8.07 8.75 -1.38
N LYS A 15 7.39 9.39 -2.35
CA LYS A 15 6.04 9.91 -2.18
C LYS A 15 5.01 8.79 -2.15
N SER A 16 4.05 8.89 -1.24
CA SER A 16 2.83 8.08 -1.23
C SER A 16 1.97 8.36 -2.46
N LEU A 17 1.28 7.34 -2.95
CA LEU A 17 0.54 7.34 -4.21
C LEU A 17 -0.82 6.67 -4.00
N LEU A 18 -1.88 7.28 -4.52
CA LEU A 18 -3.18 6.63 -4.69
C LEU A 18 -3.35 6.24 -6.16
N LEU A 19 -3.52 4.94 -6.42
CA LEU A 19 -3.88 4.42 -7.73
C LEU A 19 -5.41 4.36 -7.84
N LEU A 20 -5.97 5.10 -8.78
CA LEU A 20 -7.39 5.04 -9.15
C LEU A 20 -7.49 4.38 -10.51
N GLU A 21 -8.26 3.30 -10.62
CA GLU A 21 -8.30 2.53 -11.87
C GLU A 21 -9.54 1.62 -11.97
N PRO A 22 -10.09 1.45 -13.19
CA PRO A 22 -11.16 0.49 -13.46
C PRO A 22 -10.73 -0.96 -13.14
N ARG A 23 -11.70 -1.84 -12.90
CA ARG A 23 -11.41 -3.27 -12.70
C ARG A 23 -10.74 -3.89 -13.95
N GLN A 24 -9.83 -4.84 -13.70
CA GLN A 24 -9.19 -5.72 -14.70
C GLN A 24 -8.21 -5.06 -15.70
N VAL A 25 -7.66 -3.88 -15.41
CA VAL A 25 -6.72 -3.18 -16.32
C VAL A 25 -5.23 -3.56 -16.18
N GLY A 26 -4.91 -4.69 -15.53
CA GLY A 26 -3.52 -5.13 -15.34
C GLY A 26 -2.76 -4.41 -14.21
N LYS A 27 -3.52 -3.96 -13.21
CA LYS A 27 -3.08 -3.35 -11.95
C LYS A 27 -2.19 -4.28 -11.12
N ALA A 28 -2.66 -5.49 -10.84
CA ALA A 28 -1.90 -6.48 -10.08
C ALA A 28 -0.54 -6.77 -10.74
N THR A 29 -0.50 -6.74 -12.08
CA THR A 29 0.74 -6.83 -12.86
C THR A 29 1.66 -5.61 -12.67
N LEU A 30 1.12 -4.39 -12.57
CA LEU A 30 1.91 -3.20 -12.25
C LEU A 30 2.50 -3.29 -10.85
N ILE A 31 1.69 -3.63 -9.86
CA ILE A 31 2.12 -3.72 -8.45
C ILE A 31 3.16 -4.83 -8.29
N GLY A 32 2.93 -6.00 -8.89
CA GLY A 32 3.93 -7.07 -8.91
C GLY A 32 5.26 -6.61 -9.50
N SER A 33 5.24 -5.76 -10.53
CA SER A 33 6.47 -5.17 -11.09
C SER A 33 7.16 -4.13 -10.20
N LEU A 34 6.44 -3.55 -9.22
CA LEU A 34 7.03 -2.63 -8.24
C LEU A 34 7.74 -3.37 -7.11
N ASN A 35 7.49 -4.69 -6.97
CA ASN A 35 8.08 -5.55 -5.93
C ASN A 35 8.02 -4.92 -4.52
N PRO A 36 6.81 -4.62 -4.01
CA PRO A 36 6.66 -3.99 -2.70
C PRO A 36 7.18 -4.88 -1.58
N ASP A 37 7.79 -4.28 -0.57
CA ASP A 37 8.34 -4.99 0.60
C ASP A 37 7.23 -5.58 1.48
N LEU A 38 6.07 -4.93 1.50
CA LEU A 38 4.90 -5.38 2.22
C LEU A 38 3.64 -5.18 1.37
N ILE A 39 2.81 -6.21 1.28
CA ILE A 39 1.48 -6.17 0.67
C ILE A 39 0.47 -6.41 1.78
N ILE A 40 -0.57 -5.58 1.81
CA ILE A 40 -1.72 -5.73 2.69
C ILE A 40 -2.96 -5.83 1.80
N ASP A 41 -3.61 -6.98 1.76
CA ASP A 41 -4.74 -7.26 0.88
C ASP A 41 -6.09 -7.12 1.59
N MET A 42 -6.75 -5.97 1.46
CA MET A 42 -8.09 -5.79 2.04
C MET A 42 -9.17 -6.60 1.30
N ALA A 43 -8.88 -7.21 0.15
CA ALA A 43 -9.79 -8.15 -0.52
C ALA A 43 -9.82 -9.51 0.19
N ASP A 44 -8.74 -9.88 0.88
CA ASP A 44 -8.72 -11.08 1.73
C ASP A 44 -9.56 -10.83 2.99
N GLU A 45 -10.46 -11.76 3.30
CA GLU A 45 -11.42 -11.59 4.40
C GLU A 45 -10.75 -11.66 5.78
N MET A 46 -9.72 -12.51 5.94
CA MET A 46 -9.02 -12.65 7.22
C MET A 46 -8.15 -11.44 7.50
N GLU A 47 -7.45 -10.94 6.49
CA GLU A 47 -6.66 -9.72 6.58
C GLU A 47 -7.56 -8.48 6.82
N TYR A 48 -8.70 -8.39 6.12
CA TYR A 48 -9.72 -7.37 6.39
C TYR A 48 -10.21 -7.41 7.84
N LEU A 49 -10.63 -8.58 8.35
CA LEU A 49 -11.13 -8.72 9.73
C LEU A 49 -10.05 -8.35 10.75
N THR A 50 -8.81 -8.79 10.54
CA THR A 50 -7.67 -8.50 11.41
C THR A 50 -7.46 -6.99 11.55
N HIS A 51 -7.39 -6.28 10.42
CA HIS A 51 -7.15 -4.83 10.43
C HIS A 51 -8.39 -4.01 10.78
N SER A 52 -9.59 -4.55 10.56
CA SER A 52 -10.85 -3.94 10.99
C SER A 52 -11.00 -3.98 12.51
N SER A 53 -10.64 -5.10 13.13
CA SER A 53 -10.76 -5.33 14.57
C SER A 53 -9.65 -4.67 15.37
N ASP A 54 -8.43 -4.59 14.80
CA ASP A 54 -7.31 -3.87 15.43
C ASP A 54 -6.57 -2.98 14.40
N PRO A 55 -6.92 -1.69 14.33
CA PRO A 55 -6.24 -0.72 13.47
C PRO A 55 -4.75 -0.56 13.80
N ALA A 56 -4.30 -0.90 15.01
CA ALA A 56 -2.88 -0.82 15.38
C ALA A 56 -2.05 -1.95 14.77
N GLU A 57 -2.68 -3.00 14.22
CA GLU A 57 -1.94 -4.11 13.62
C GLU A 57 -1.09 -3.66 12.41
N ILE A 58 -1.59 -2.75 11.57
CA ILE A 58 -0.78 -2.20 10.46
C ILE A 58 0.47 -1.51 10.98
N ARG A 59 0.33 -0.75 12.08
CA ARG A 59 1.48 -0.07 12.70
C ARG A 59 2.50 -1.10 13.17
N ARG A 60 2.06 -2.12 13.91
CA ARG A 60 2.95 -3.19 14.39
C ARG A 60 3.61 -3.95 13.24
N LEU A 61 2.87 -4.20 12.16
CA LEU A 61 3.37 -4.87 10.96
C LEU A 61 4.47 -4.05 10.27
N ILE A 62 4.27 -2.73 10.14
CA ILE A 62 5.26 -1.81 9.54
C ILE A 62 6.47 -1.62 10.45
N GLU A 63 6.28 -1.50 11.76
CA GLU A 63 7.38 -1.37 12.72
C GLU A 63 8.22 -2.65 12.80
N ARG A 64 7.58 -3.83 12.75
CA ARG A 64 8.27 -5.13 12.81
C ARG A 64 9.12 -5.42 11.57
N ASN A 65 8.62 -5.10 10.39
CA ASN A 65 9.28 -5.47 9.12
C ASN A 65 10.12 -4.33 8.53
N GLU A 66 9.99 -3.11 9.06
CA GLU A 66 10.62 -1.89 8.56
C GLU A 66 10.58 -1.75 7.02
N PRO A 67 9.43 -1.96 6.34
CA PRO A 67 9.37 -1.92 4.89
C PRO A 67 9.68 -0.51 4.39
N LYS A 68 10.26 -0.40 3.18
CA LYS A 68 10.43 0.88 2.47
C LYS A 68 9.22 1.19 1.60
N THR A 69 8.54 0.14 1.13
CA THR A 69 7.36 0.20 0.27
C THR A 69 6.24 -0.66 0.84
N VAL A 70 5.06 -0.06 1.02
CA VAL A 70 3.85 -0.76 1.47
C VAL A 70 2.78 -0.57 0.42
N PHE A 71 2.20 -1.67 -0.03
CA PHE A 71 1.09 -1.66 -0.96
C PHE A 71 -0.19 -2.14 -0.25
N ILE A 72 -1.27 -1.35 -0.32
CA ILE A 72 -2.57 -1.69 0.28
C ILE A 72 -3.59 -1.88 -0.84
N TYR A 73 -4.03 -3.13 -1.04
CA TYR A 73 -5.04 -3.50 -2.03
C TYR A 73 -6.44 -3.23 -1.50
N GLU A 74 -7.38 -2.81 -2.37
CA GLU A 74 -8.78 -2.51 -2.04
C GLU A 74 -9.01 -1.64 -0.79
N VAL A 75 -8.26 -0.54 -0.65
CA VAL A 75 -8.31 0.30 0.56
C VAL A 75 -9.71 0.88 0.83
N GLN A 76 -10.56 0.98 -0.20
CA GLN A 76 -11.95 1.39 -0.06
C GLN A 76 -12.81 0.43 0.77
N ARG A 77 -12.39 -0.82 0.98
CA ARG A 77 -13.06 -1.74 1.94
C ARG A 77 -12.85 -1.29 3.38
N LEU A 78 -11.72 -0.63 3.70
CA LEU A 78 -11.43 -0.11 5.03
C LEU A 78 -10.87 1.34 4.96
N PRO A 79 -11.65 2.35 4.51
CA PRO A 79 -11.11 3.69 4.21
C PRO A 79 -10.45 4.37 5.42
N ARG A 80 -10.96 4.09 6.63
CA ARG A 80 -10.44 4.63 7.90
C ARG A 80 -8.95 4.32 8.12
N ILE A 81 -8.42 3.29 7.48
CA ILE A 81 -7.02 2.89 7.60
C ILE A 81 -6.05 3.95 7.07
N LEU A 82 -6.51 4.78 6.12
CA LEU A 82 -5.72 5.88 5.55
C LEU A 82 -5.27 6.88 6.62
N ASN A 83 -6.06 7.08 7.69
CA ASN A 83 -5.67 7.95 8.81
C ASN A 83 -4.48 7.37 9.60
N THR A 84 -4.52 6.07 9.89
CA THR A 84 -3.43 5.35 10.60
C THR A 84 -2.15 5.41 9.78
N VAL A 85 -2.29 5.10 8.50
CA VAL A 85 -1.24 5.08 7.49
C VAL A 85 -0.60 6.47 7.33
N GLN A 86 -1.41 7.53 7.18
CA GLN A 86 -0.95 8.91 7.12
C GLN A 86 -0.16 9.27 8.39
N SER A 87 -0.69 8.95 9.57
CA SER A 87 0.01 9.16 10.85
C SER A 87 1.35 8.41 10.91
N ILE A 88 1.47 7.21 10.35
CA ILE A 88 2.73 6.46 10.29
C ILE A 88 3.73 7.18 9.39
N VAL A 89 3.32 7.61 8.21
CA VAL A 89 4.19 8.33 7.25
C VAL A 89 4.68 9.64 7.84
N ASP A 90 3.79 10.42 8.45
CA ASP A 90 4.12 11.74 8.99
C ASP A 90 5.10 11.67 10.18
N ASN A 91 5.04 10.60 10.97
CA ASN A 91 5.88 10.41 12.14
C ASN A 91 7.16 9.59 11.87
N ARG A 92 7.38 9.11 10.64
CA ARG A 92 8.57 8.32 10.29
C ARG A 92 9.75 9.24 9.99
N THR A 93 10.76 9.23 10.85
CA THR A 93 11.97 10.07 10.71
C THR A 93 13.18 9.32 10.13
N SER A 94 13.23 7.99 10.20
CA SER A 94 14.42 7.18 9.89
C SER A 94 14.49 6.66 8.45
N THR A 95 13.35 6.35 7.82
CA THR A 95 13.32 5.82 6.45
C THR A 95 12.02 6.24 5.75
N PRO A 96 12.10 6.89 4.57
CA PRO A 96 10.92 7.27 3.83
C PRO A 96 10.07 6.04 3.51
N LEU A 97 8.79 6.09 3.86
CA LEU A 97 7.82 5.03 3.57
C LEU A 97 6.97 5.44 2.37
N GLN A 98 7.10 4.72 1.27
CA GLN A 98 6.19 4.89 0.15
C GLN A 98 4.98 3.98 0.36
N MET A 99 3.81 4.60 0.51
CA MET A 99 2.55 3.88 0.52
C MET A 99 1.83 4.00 -0.81
N VAL A 100 1.45 2.85 -1.36
CA VAL A 100 0.71 2.77 -2.61
C VAL A 100 -0.64 2.14 -2.32
N TYR A 101 -1.71 2.91 -2.54
CA TYR A 101 -3.08 2.48 -2.32
C TYR A 101 -3.76 2.18 -3.63
N ASN A 102 -4.86 1.43 -3.56
CA ASN A 102 -5.81 1.42 -4.66
C ASN A 102 -7.27 1.47 -4.22
N ILE A 103 -8.06 2.14 -5.06
CA ILE A 103 -9.51 2.11 -5.08
C ILE A 103 -10.01 1.68 -6.49
N HIS A 104 -11.10 0.90 -6.53
CA HIS A 104 -11.88 0.60 -7.74
C HIS A 104 -13.01 1.61 -7.97
#